data_AF-G0SA05-F1
#
_entry.id   AF-G0SA05-F1
#
_cell.length_a   1.000
_cell.length_b   1.000
_cell.length_c   1.000
_cell.angle_alpha   90.00
_cell.angle_beta   90.00
_cell.angle_gamma   90.00
#
_symmetry.space_group_name_H-M   'P 1'
#
loop_
_entity.id
_entity.type
_entity.pdbx_description
1 polymer ?
#
loop_
_entity_poly.entity_id
_entity_poly.type
_entity_poly.pdbx_seq_one_letter_code
_entity_poly.pdbx_strand_id
1 'polypeptide(L)'
;MFWIENNSFKKFKAPADEESRKNAPAACPESGLPDPIMGPASELMEYPAGRRLLAGRHIPPPTPPTTPINSAGSPCSTVLTVLEPVPISEPDLERGATVDLDGVVPGDRFAVDARLVRVQRPTSRVTGRHGRYLAVGVLGALVISAVINFGVSYVQYAQQAPSAVSPDLFRPPMSLVADAGFTAAAQSVLTWVITLPLVNRDILGGRVAPLRLRFWGRQPQGQFRRWFLMLDHYNAHQGSWWCACQQATGCGTRLSFFLGQIVRGLLIGVLGYSILIGPGIATLMAIGTPVGNDYVFPNRWAVIIFKTVWAALLALITVPPLVVMVLVRAGWCVMD
;
A
#
# COMPACT_ATOMS: atom_id res chain seq x y z
N MET A 1 13.21 32.52 -5.03
CA MET A 1 14.15 31.50 -5.53
C MET A 1 15.42 31.64 -4.69
N PHE A 2 15.43 31.01 -3.50
CA PHE A 2 16.58 31.09 -2.59
C PHE A 2 17.42 29.83 -2.72
N TRP A 3 18.66 30.09 -3.07
CA TRP A 3 19.81 29.22 -3.15
C TRP A 3 20.13 28.73 -1.73
N ILE A 4 19.90 27.45 -1.45
CA ILE A 4 20.37 26.82 -0.21
C ILE A 4 21.85 26.52 -0.44
N GLU A 5 22.69 27.37 0.14
CA GLU A 5 24.13 27.22 0.14
C GLU A 5 24.49 25.99 0.97
N ASN A 6 24.97 24.99 0.25
CA ASN A 6 25.43 23.70 0.73
C ASN A 6 26.77 23.90 1.45
N ASN A 7 26.77 24.04 2.79
CA ASN A 7 28.03 24.02 3.55
C ASN A 7 27.81 23.66 5.03
N SER A 8 27.78 22.35 5.32
CA SER A 8 28.46 21.74 6.48
C SER A 8 28.14 20.24 6.60
N PHE A 9 28.58 19.45 5.63
CA PHE A 9 28.91 18.05 5.90
C PHE A 9 30.42 17.95 6.06
N LYS A 10 30.88 18.05 7.32
CA LYS A 10 32.26 17.71 7.68
C LYS A 10 32.48 16.24 7.29
N LYS A 11 33.50 16.03 6.46
CA LYS A 11 34.00 14.75 5.96
C LYS A 11 34.15 13.74 7.10
N PHE A 12 33.26 12.75 7.18
CA PHE A 12 33.59 11.46 7.77
C PHE A 12 34.30 10.66 6.68
N LYS A 13 35.63 10.57 6.79
CA LYS A 13 36.44 9.64 6.02
C LYS A 13 36.26 8.26 6.64
N ALA A 14 35.44 7.41 6.03
CA ALA A 14 35.35 6.01 6.40
C ALA A 14 36.72 5.34 6.15
N PRO A 15 37.21 4.48 7.06
CA PRO A 15 38.38 3.65 6.78
C PRO A 15 38.02 2.67 5.67
N ALA A 16 38.87 2.56 4.66
CA ALA A 16 38.73 1.57 3.59
C ALA A 16 39.09 0.19 4.15
N ASP A 17 38.07 -0.62 4.38
CA ASP A 17 38.12 -2.03 4.73
C ASP A 17 38.35 -2.86 3.45
N GLU A 18 39.63 -3.04 3.14
CA GLU A 18 40.16 -3.83 2.02
C GLU A 18 39.90 -5.36 2.17
N GLU A 19 39.26 -5.77 3.26
CA GLU A 19 39.01 -7.18 3.59
C GLU A 19 37.65 -7.71 3.07
N SER A 20 36.73 -6.83 2.65
CA SER A 20 35.42 -7.24 2.11
C SER A 20 35.46 -7.76 0.66
N ARG A 21 36.60 -7.71 -0.04
CA ARG A 21 36.74 -8.23 -1.42
C ARG A 21 37.05 -9.72 -1.52
N LYS A 22 37.41 -10.40 -0.42
CA LYS A 22 37.80 -11.82 -0.45
C LYS A 22 36.63 -12.81 -0.29
N ASN A 23 35.43 -12.34 0.07
CA ASN A 23 34.27 -13.19 0.35
C ASN A 23 33.06 -12.90 -0.57
N ALA A 24 33.29 -12.44 -1.80
CA ALA A 24 32.22 -12.36 -2.78
C ALA A 24 31.77 -13.78 -3.17
N PRO A 25 30.48 -14.16 -2.96
CA PRO A 25 29.97 -15.45 -3.42
C PRO A 25 30.07 -15.53 -4.94
N ALA A 26 30.47 -16.71 -5.43
CA ALA A 26 30.63 -17.00 -6.85
C ALA A 26 29.38 -16.55 -7.64
N ALA A 27 29.62 -15.77 -8.70
CA ALA A 27 28.59 -15.36 -9.64
C ALA A 27 27.87 -16.60 -10.19
N CYS A 28 26.54 -16.54 -10.25
CA CYS A 28 25.74 -17.57 -10.92
C CYS A 28 26.17 -17.67 -12.39
N PRO A 29 26.24 -18.89 -12.96
CA PRO A 29 26.56 -19.05 -14.37
C PRO A 29 25.49 -18.37 -15.22
N GLU A 30 25.93 -17.56 -16.19
CA GLU A 30 25.07 -16.97 -17.22
C GLU A 30 24.31 -18.10 -17.91
N SER A 31 22.98 -18.10 -17.75
CA SER A 31 22.10 -18.92 -18.57
C SER A 31 22.17 -18.38 -19.99
N GLY A 32 22.89 -19.09 -20.87
CA GLY A 32 22.94 -18.83 -22.29
C GLY A 32 21.53 -18.84 -22.87
N LEU A 33 21.01 -17.65 -23.17
CA LEU A 33 19.79 -17.46 -23.92
C LEU A 33 20.15 -17.67 -25.40
N PRO A 34 19.50 -18.61 -26.13
CA PRO A 34 19.79 -18.79 -27.54
C PRO A 34 19.37 -17.55 -28.32
N ASP A 35 20.25 -17.14 -29.24
CA ASP A 35 20.04 -15.97 -30.11
C ASP A 35 18.70 -16.04 -30.85
N PRO A 36 17.96 -14.92 -30.95
CA PRO A 36 16.74 -14.88 -31.74
C PRO A 36 17.09 -15.01 -33.22
N ILE A 37 16.57 -16.07 -33.83
CA ILE A 37 16.59 -16.30 -35.27
C ILE A 37 15.82 -15.14 -35.94
N MET A 38 16.55 -14.21 -36.56
CA MET A 38 15.97 -13.23 -37.48
C MET A 38 15.56 -13.95 -38.78
N GLY A 39 14.27 -14.19 -38.94
CA GLY A 39 13.66 -14.51 -40.24
C GLY A 39 13.47 -13.23 -41.08
N PRO A 40 13.56 -13.31 -42.41
CA PRO A 40 13.47 -12.14 -43.27
C PRO A 40 12.02 -11.72 -43.55
N ALA A 41 11.87 -10.40 -43.56
CA ALA A 41 11.12 -9.58 -44.52
C ALA A 41 9.57 -9.71 -44.64
N SER A 42 8.98 -8.51 -44.65
CA SER A 42 7.90 -8.07 -45.55
C SER A 42 6.57 -8.84 -45.53
N GLU A 43 5.54 -8.19 -44.99
CA GLU A 43 4.35 -7.84 -45.80
C GLU A 43 3.51 -6.79 -45.07
N LEU A 44 3.35 -5.62 -45.71
CA LEU A 44 2.32 -4.65 -45.39
C LEU A 44 0.96 -5.33 -45.66
N MET A 45 0.10 -5.41 -44.65
CA MET A 45 -1.30 -5.77 -44.85
C MET A 45 -2.18 -4.54 -44.56
N GLU A 46 -2.69 -3.95 -45.64
CA GLU A 46 -3.75 -2.95 -45.65
C GLU A 46 -5.02 -3.49 -44.96
N TYR A 47 -5.64 -2.65 -44.15
CA TYR A 47 -7.00 -2.85 -43.65
C TYR A 47 -8.01 -2.25 -44.63
N PRO A 48 -9.02 -3.01 -45.08
CA PRO A 48 -10.28 -2.42 -45.48
C PRO A 48 -11.38 -2.75 -44.46
N ALA A 49 -12.08 -1.70 -44.05
CA ALA A 49 -13.36 -1.78 -43.37
C ALA A 49 -14.43 -2.34 -44.31
N GLY A 50 -15.31 -3.23 -43.82
CA GLY A 50 -16.48 -3.66 -44.58
C GLY A 50 -17.31 -4.76 -43.93
N ARG A 51 -18.52 -4.41 -43.49
CA ARG A 51 -19.61 -5.32 -43.07
C ARG A 51 -19.90 -6.38 -44.15
N ARG A 52 -20.26 -7.60 -43.73
CA ARG A 52 -21.55 -8.26 -44.05
C ARG A 52 -21.74 -9.57 -43.28
N LEU A 53 -22.97 -9.75 -42.79
CA LEU A 53 -23.58 -11.00 -42.33
C LEU A 53 -23.52 -12.07 -43.43
N LEU A 54 -23.35 -13.35 -43.08
CA LEU A 54 -24.06 -14.49 -43.67
C LEU A 54 -23.77 -15.83 -42.94
N ALA A 55 -24.88 -16.46 -42.54
CA ALA A 55 -25.20 -17.88 -42.55
C ALA A 55 -24.09 -18.97 -42.44
N GLY A 56 -24.20 -19.75 -41.36
CA GLY A 56 -24.36 -21.20 -41.37
C GLY A 56 -23.41 -22.05 -42.21
N ARG A 57 -22.45 -22.71 -41.54
CA ARG A 57 -21.92 -24.00 -41.99
C ARG A 57 -21.55 -24.89 -40.80
N HIS A 58 -22.11 -26.09 -40.80
CA HIS A 58 -21.79 -27.22 -39.95
C HIS A 58 -20.32 -27.60 -40.09
N ILE A 59 -19.58 -27.68 -38.98
CA ILE A 59 -18.23 -28.26 -38.91
C ILE A 59 -18.36 -29.62 -38.20
N PRO A 60 -17.91 -30.74 -38.80
CA PRO A 60 -17.84 -32.03 -38.11
C PRO A 60 -16.67 -32.06 -37.11
N PRO A 61 -16.76 -32.88 -36.04
CA PRO A 61 -15.76 -32.90 -34.97
C PRO A 61 -14.42 -33.52 -35.44
N PRO A 62 -13.28 -33.02 -34.96
CA PRO A 62 -11.99 -33.63 -35.22
C PRO A 62 -11.81 -34.94 -34.44
N THR A 63 -11.25 -35.94 -35.13
CA THR A 63 -10.82 -37.23 -34.59
C THR A 63 -9.63 -37.09 -33.63
N PRO A 64 -9.51 -37.98 -32.63
CA PRO A 64 -8.44 -37.91 -31.62
C PRO A 64 -7.12 -38.51 -32.14
N PRO A 65 -5.95 -37.94 -31.79
CA PRO A 65 -4.67 -38.59 -32.00
C PRO A 65 -4.34 -39.60 -30.88
N THR A 66 -3.96 -40.79 -31.32
CA THR A 66 -3.49 -41.94 -30.54
C THR A 66 -2.00 -41.77 -30.17
N THR A 67 -1.70 -41.82 -28.85
CA THR A 67 -0.50 -42.29 -28.06
C THR A 67 0.90 -42.48 -28.72
N PRO A 68 1.98 -42.77 -27.94
CA PRO A 68 2.54 -42.11 -26.76
C PRO A 68 4.04 -41.80 -26.98
N ILE A 69 4.61 -40.82 -26.29
CA ILE A 69 6.08 -40.69 -26.20
C ILE A 69 6.50 -40.69 -24.73
N ASN A 70 7.18 -41.76 -24.36
CA ASN A 70 7.96 -41.89 -23.15
C ASN A 70 9.06 -40.81 -23.14
N SER A 71 9.14 -40.02 -22.08
CA SER A 71 10.33 -39.24 -21.78
C SER A 71 10.58 -39.29 -20.29
N ALA A 72 11.70 -39.91 -19.96
CA ALA A 72 12.23 -40.12 -18.64
C ALA A 72 12.71 -38.80 -18.02
N GLY A 73 12.57 -38.71 -16.69
CA GLY A 73 13.49 -37.98 -15.82
C GLY A 73 13.38 -36.46 -15.79
N SER A 74 12.53 -35.93 -14.90
CA SER A 74 12.76 -34.62 -14.28
C SER A 74 12.26 -34.63 -12.83
N PRO A 75 13.14 -34.56 -11.82
CA PRO A 75 12.73 -34.49 -10.43
C PRO A 75 12.66 -33.02 -9.98
N CYS A 76 11.56 -32.35 -10.28
CA CYS A 76 11.12 -31.13 -9.56
C CYS A 76 9.73 -30.72 -10.07
N SER A 77 8.70 -31.46 -9.63
CA SER A 77 7.34 -30.95 -9.63
C SER A 77 6.77 -31.22 -8.25
N THR A 78 6.80 -30.20 -7.40
CA THR A 78 5.99 -30.16 -6.20
C THR A 78 4.54 -30.06 -6.64
N VAL A 79 3.90 -31.21 -6.79
CA VAL A 79 2.46 -31.31 -6.99
C VAL A 79 1.80 -30.85 -5.70
N LEU A 80 1.29 -29.61 -5.69
CA LEU A 80 0.37 -29.15 -4.66
C LEU A 80 -0.94 -29.94 -4.88
N THR A 81 -1.11 -31.04 -4.15
CA THR A 81 -2.38 -31.78 -4.15
C THR A 81 -3.42 -30.88 -3.49
N VAL A 82 -4.24 -30.21 -4.29
CA VAL A 82 -5.45 -29.55 -3.82
C VAL A 82 -6.37 -30.68 -3.36
N LEU A 83 -6.43 -30.91 -2.05
CA LEU A 83 -7.42 -31.79 -1.45
C LEU A 83 -8.80 -31.25 -1.83
N GLU A 84 -9.57 -32.05 -2.57
CA GLU A 84 -10.98 -31.76 -2.83
C GLU A 84 -11.70 -31.56 -1.49
N PRO A 85 -12.58 -30.55 -1.37
CA PRO A 85 -13.35 -30.34 -0.16
C PRO A 85 -14.30 -31.52 0.03
N VAL A 86 -13.96 -32.40 0.97
CA VAL A 86 -14.87 -33.44 1.46
C VAL A 86 -16.13 -32.73 1.99
N PRO A 87 -17.33 -33.06 1.48
CA PRO A 87 -18.57 -32.49 2.00
C PRO A 87 -18.79 -33.00 3.43
N ILE A 88 -18.41 -32.18 4.41
CA ILE A 88 -18.71 -32.44 5.81
C ILE A 88 -20.20 -32.21 5.99
N SER A 89 -20.95 -33.30 6.15
CA SER A 89 -22.34 -33.24 6.58
C SER A 89 -22.38 -32.78 8.05
N GLU A 90 -23.40 -32.00 8.39
CA GLU A 90 -23.45 -31.17 9.59
C GLU A 90 -24.03 -31.84 10.88
N PRO A 91 -23.87 -33.15 11.20
CA PRO A 91 -24.18 -33.63 12.55
C PRO A 91 -22.97 -33.96 13.44
N ASP A 92 -21.72 -33.92 12.95
CA ASP A 92 -20.57 -34.48 13.70
C ASP A 92 -19.73 -33.46 14.50
N LEU A 93 -20.16 -32.20 14.62
CA LEU A 93 -19.36 -31.16 15.30
C LEU A 93 -19.35 -31.28 16.85
N GLU A 94 -20.07 -32.23 17.46
CA GLU A 94 -20.11 -32.40 18.92
C GLU A 94 -19.44 -33.67 19.46
N ARG A 95 -18.91 -34.56 18.60
CA ARG A 95 -18.03 -35.65 19.06
C ARG A 95 -16.59 -35.27 18.77
N GLY A 96 -15.80 -35.13 19.83
CA GLY A 96 -14.35 -35.00 19.74
C GLY A 96 -13.76 -36.21 19.02
N ALA A 97 -13.65 -36.12 17.70
CA ALA A 97 -12.91 -37.06 16.89
C ALA A 97 -11.42 -36.79 17.11
N THR A 98 -10.83 -37.52 18.05
CA THR A 98 -9.38 -37.75 18.07
C THR A 98 -9.06 -38.58 16.83
N VAL A 99 -8.60 -37.92 15.77
CA VAL A 99 -8.05 -38.61 14.60
C VAL A 99 -6.78 -39.32 15.08
N ASP A 100 -6.84 -40.64 15.12
CA ASP A 100 -5.72 -41.49 15.50
C ASP A 100 -4.70 -41.49 14.35
N LEU A 101 -3.55 -40.86 14.58
CA LEU A 101 -2.46 -40.69 13.60
C LEU A 101 -1.30 -41.67 13.88
N ASP A 102 -1.63 -42.86 14.39
CA ASP A 102 -0.67 -43.94 14.67
C ASP A 102 -0.21 -44.64 13.38
N GLY A 103 0.57 -43.93 12.57
CA GLY A 103 1.18 -44.52 11.37
C GLY A 103 2.08 -43.58 10.56
N VAL A 104 2.17 -42.29 10.90
CA VAL A 104 3.05 -41.36 10.18
C VAL A 104 4.47 -41.46 10.75
N VAL A 105 5.33 -42.12 9.98
CA VAL A 105 6.77 -42.27 10.25
C VAL A 105 7.38 -40.89 10.55
N PRO A 106 8.03 -40.70 11.72
CA PRO A 106 8.68 -39.44 12.09
C PRO A 106 10.02 -39.31 11.36
N GLY A 107 9.97 -39.05 10.06
CA GLY A 107 11.10 -38.65 9.24
C GLY A 107 10.89 -37.22 8.76
N ASP A 108 11.76 -36.32 9.22
CA ASP A 108 11.94 -34.93 8.76
C ASP A 108 10.83 -33.90 9.06
N ARG A 109 10.79 -33.51 10.34
CA ARG A 109 10.93 -32.14 10.91
C ARG A 109 10.68 -30.88 10.05
N PHE A 110 9.73 -30.89 9.14
CA PHE A 110 8.99 -29.67 8.81
C PHE A 110 7.63 -29.77 9.49
N ALA A 111 7.64 -29.55 10.81
CA ALA A 111 6.47 -28.99 11.48
C ALA A 111 6.27 -27.59 10.88
N VAL A 112 5.72 -27.56 9.67
CA VAL A 112 5.03 -26.39 9.16
C VAL A 112 3.94 -26.19 10.21
N ASP A 113 4.21 -25.28 11.14
CA ASP A 113 3.21 -24.62 11.96
C ASP A 113 2.25 -24.03 10.94
N ALA A 114 1.33 -24.86 10.45
CA ALA A 114 0.12 -24.48 9.77
C ALA A 114 -0.74 -23.87 10.86
N ARG A 115 -0.25 -22.73 11.37
CA ARG A 115 -1.04 -21.70 12.03
C ARG A 115 -1.99 -21.27 10.94
N LEU A 116 -3.04 -22.07 10.79
CA LEU A 116 -4.09 -21.91 9.82
C LEU A 116 -4.61 -20.51 10.12
N VAL A 117 -4.17 -19.55 9.29
CA VAL A 117 -4.45 -18.14 9.51
C VAL A 117 -5.96 -18.06 9.40
N ARG A 118 -6.63 -18.01 10.55
CA ARG A 118 -8.08 -18.03 10.62
C ARG A 118 -8.56 -16.65 10.23
N VAL A 119 -8.54 -16.38 8.93
CA VAL A 119 -9.10 -15.17 8.34
C VAL A 119 -10.58 -15.15 8.73
N GLN A 120 -10.99 -14.11 9.43
CA GLN A 120 -12.37 -13.97 9.85
C GLN A 120 -13.27 -13.78 8.63
N ARG A 121 -14.47 -14.37 8.68
CA ARG A 121 -15.49 -14.16 7.65
C ARG A 121 -15.81 -12.66 7.54
N PRO A 122 -15.88 -12.08 6.33
CA PRO A 122 -16.23 -10.69 6.13
C PRO A 122 -17.59 -10.36 6.77
N THR A 123 -17.66 -9.21 7.46
CA THR A 123 -18.90 -8.77 8.12
C THR A 123 -19.66 -7.77 7.24
N SER A 124 -20.98 -7.94 7.11
CA SER A 124 -21.81 -7.08 6.23
C SER A 124 -22.20 -5.73 6.85
N ARG A 125 -21.89 -5.54 8.14
CA ARG A 125 -22.24 -4.36 8.94
C ARG A 125 -21.05 -3.94 9.78
N VAL A 126 -20.92 -2.63 9.99
CA VAL A 126 -19.93 -2.08 10.92
C VAL A 126 -20.32 -2.52 12.33
N THR A 127 -19.55 -3.45 12.90
CA THR A 127 -19.74 -3.90 14.28
C THR A 127 -19.08 -2.94 15.28
N GLY A 128 -19.51 -2.96 16.54
CA GLY A 128 -18.86 -2.17 17.60
C GLY A 128 -17.36 -2.47 17.79
N ARG A 129 -16.88 -3.65 17.36
CA ARG A 129 -15.44 -3.96 17.31
C ARG A 129 -14.69 -3.08 16.30
N HIS A 130 -15.26 -2.85 15.12
CA HIS A 130 -14.70 -1.93 14.13
C HIS A 130 -14.70 -0.49 14.65
N GLY A 131 -15.79 -0.07 15.31
CA GLY A 131 -15.87 1.25 15.93
C GLY A 131 -14.75 1.49 16.96
N ARG A 132 -14.53 0.52 17.87
CA ARG A 132 -13.42 0.59 18.85
C ARG A 132 -12.05 0.57 18.18
N TYR A 133 -11.86 -0.30 17.18
CA TYR A 133 -10.61 -0.38 16.43
C TYR A 133 -10.28 0.95 15.74
N LEU A 134 -11.26 1.55 15.05
CA LEU A 134 -11.14 2.86 14.43
C LEU A 134 -10.85 3.94 15.46
N ALA A 135 -11.57 3.98 16.59
CA ALA A 135 -11.37 4.99 17.62
C ALA A 135 -9.94 4.96 18.19
N VAL A 136 -9.42 3.77 18.50
CA VAL A 136 -8.04 3.62 19.00
C VAL A 136 -7.01 4.00 17.93
N GLY A 137 -7.21 3.56 16.68
CA GLY A 137 -6.30 3.89 15.57
C GLY A 137 -6.27 5.39 15.27
N VAL A 138 -7.44 6.03 15.26
CA VAL A 138 -7.59 7.48 15.07
C VAL A 138 -6.93 8.24 16.22
N LEU A 139 -7.22 7.88 17.48
CA LEU A 139 -6.61 8.54 18.63
C LEU A 139 -5.09 8.42 18.63
N GLY A 140 -4.56 7.23 18.32
CA GLY A 140 -3.12 7.02 18.17
C GLY A 140 -2.52 7.91 17.07
N ALA A 141 -3.17 7.97 15.90
CA ALA A 141 -2.72 8.81 14.80
C ALA A 141 -2.80 10.31 15.11
N LEU A 142 -3.83 10.78 15.83
CA LEU A 142 -3.95 12.15 16.32
C LEU A 142 -2.72 12.54 17.15
N VAL A 143 -2.41 11.74 18.18
CA VAL A 143 -1.33 12.01 19.12
C VAL A 143 0.03 11.98 18.40
N ILE A 144 0.29 10.94 17.61
CA ILE A 144 1.55 10.79 16.88
C ILE A 144 1.74 11.95 15.90
N SER A 145 0.70 12.30 15.15
CA SER A 145 0.73 13.41 14.19
C SER A 145 0.98 14.75 14.89
N ALA A 146 0.28 15.02 16.00
CA ALA A 146 0.47 16.23 16.79
C ALA A 146 1.91 16.33 17.29
N VAL A 147 2.46 15.26 17.87
CA VAL A 147 3.82 15.24 18.43
C VAL A 147 4.87 15.48 17.35
N ILE A 148 4.78 14.78 16.21
CA ILE A 148 5.74 14.96 15.11
C ILE A 148 5.71 16.41 14.60
N ASN A 149 4.53 16.96 14.39
CA ASN A 149 4.37 18.33 13.86
C ASN A 149 4.74 19.41 14.86
N PHE A 150 4.46 19.19 16.14
CA PHE A 150 4.96 20.03 17.22
C PHE A 150 6.49 20.04 17.22
N GLY A 151 7.14 18.87 17.14
CA GLY A 151 8.60 18.77 17.11
C GLY A 151 9.23 19.50 15.92
N VAL A 152 8.71 19.25 14.71
CA VAL A 152 9.21 19.90 13.48
C VAL A 152 9.01 21.42 13.55
N SER A 153 7.81 21.88 13.93
CA SER A 153 7.51 23.31 14.04
C SER A 153 8.31 23.98 15.15
N TYR A 154 8.50 23.32 16.28
CA TYR A 154 9.33 23.83 17.37
C TYR A 154 10.77 24.04 16.88
N VAL A 155 11.38 23.06 16.21
CA VAL A 155 12.75 23.23 15.66
C VAL A 155 12.79 24.37 14.64
N GLN A 156 11.80 24.43 13.74
CA GLN A 156 11.72 25.43 12.67
C GLN A 156 11.54 26.87 13.18
N TYR A 157 10.73 27.07 14.22
CA TYR A 157 10.35 28.42 14.70
C TYR A 157 11.02 28.82 16.03
N ALA A 158 11.46 27.88 16.86
CA ALA A 158 12.12 28.21 18.14
C ALA A 158 13.58 28.63 17.95
N GLN A 159 14.25 28.13 16.90
CA GLN A 159 15.66 28.43 16.61
C GLN A 159 15.88 29.72 15.81
N GLN A 160 14.81 30.38 15.37
CA GLN A 160 14.93 31.65 14.65
C GLN A 160 15.39 32.76 15.61
N ALA A 161 16.36 33.56 15.17
CA ALA A 161 16.84 34.71 15.94
C ALA A 161 15.68 35.67 16.24
N PRO A 162 15.66 36.38 17.38
CA PRO A 162 14.61 37.33 17.72
C PRO A 162 14.44 38.46 16.68
N SER A 163 15.48 38.73 15.88
CA SER A 163 15.48 39.70 14.78
C SER A 163 15.06 39.10 13.43
N ALA A 164 14.79 37.79 13.35
CA ALA A 164 14.37 37.16 12.12
C ALA A 164 12.96 37.61 11.71
N VAL A 165 12.72 37.64 10.39
CA VAL A 165 11.43 37.99 9.80
C VAL A 165 10.35 37.06 10.35
N SER A 166 9.30 37.64 10.92
CA SER A 166 8.14 36.88 11.44
C SER A 166 7.51 36.06 10.31
N PRO A 167 6.95 34.87 10.60
CA PRO A 167 6.27 34.09 9.59
C PRO A 167 5.06 34.85 9.04
N ASP A 168 4.97 34.92 7.72
CA ASP A 168 3.88 35.51 6.97
C ASP A 168 2.84 34.44 6.63
N LEU A 169 1.56 34.81 6.56
CA LEU A 169 0.51 33.87 6.18
C LEU A 169 0.67 33.39 4.73
N PHE A 170 0.80 34.33 3.78
CA PHE A 170 0.83 34.02 2.34
C PHE A 170 2.19 34.27 1.67
N ARG A 171 3.00 35.20 2.17
CA ARG A 171 4.23 35.59 1.48
C ARG A 171 5.38 34.57 1.64
N PRO A 172 6.08 34.23 0.55
CA PRO A 172 7.34 33.49 0.63
C PRO A 172 8.46 34.37 1.21
N PRO A 173 9.54 33.79 1.79
CA PRO A 173 9.89 32.37 1.79
C PRO A 173 9.25 31.54 2.90
N MET A 174 8.66 32.18 3.92
CA MET A 174 8.12 31.52 5.12
C MET A 174 6.58 31.56 5.17
N SER A 175 5.92 31.21 4.06
CA SER A 175 4.46 31.15 4.04
C SER A 175 3.94 29.99 4.89
N LEU A 176 3.11 30.31 5.88
CA LEU A 176 2.43 29.33 6.73
C LEU A 176 1.49 28.41 5.93
N VAL A 177 0.79 28.95 4.93
CA VAL A 177 -0.10 28.18 4.06
C VAL A 177 0.69 27.15 3.25
N ALA A 178 1.82 27.56 2.66
CA ALA A 178 2.67 26.65 1.90
C ALA A 178 3.30 25.55 2.78
N ASP A 179 3.78 25.93 3.97
CA ASP A 179 4.34 25.01 4.95
C ASP A 179 3.30 23.99 5.46
N ALA A 180 2.07 24.44 5.73
CA ALA A 180 0.96 23.54 6.09
C ALA A 180 0.60 22.59 4.94
N GLY A 181 0.64 23.05 3.69
CA GLY A 181 0.41 22.23 2.50
C GLY A 181 1.46 21.13 2.34
N PHE A 182 2.75 21.49 2.45
CA PHE A 182 3.85 20.52 2.40
C PHE A 182 3.74 19.50 3.54
N THR A 183 3.44 19.98 4.74
CA THR A 183 3.23 19.15 5.93
C THR A 183 2.09 18.15 5.72
N ALA A 184 0.96 18.60 5.16
CA ALA A 184 -0.17 17.72 4.87
C ALA A 184 0.18 16.63 3.83
N ALA A 185 0.93 17.01 2.80
CA ALA A 185 1.42 16.07 1.78
C ALA A 185 2.35 15.01 2.40
N ALA A 186 3.38 15.41 3.15
CA ALA A 186 4.32 14.50 3.78
C ALA A 186 3.63 13.57 4.81
N GLN A 187 2.78 14.14 5.67
CA GLN A 187 2.06 13.40 6.69
C GLN A 187 1.09 12.37 6.09
N SER A 188 0.38 12.71 5.01
CA SER A 188 -0.55 11.79 4.36
C SER A 188 0.15 10.59 3.72
N VAL A 189 1.33 10.81 3.10
CA VAL A 189 2.18 9.72 2.59
C VAL A 189 2.66 8.82 3.72
N LEU A 190 3.17 9.40 4.80
CA LEU A 190 3.63 8.64 5.97
C LEU A 190 2.48 7.83 6.60
N THR A 191 1.32 8.47 6.79
CA THR A 191 0.12 7.84 7.32
C THR A 191 -0.33 6.67 6.45
N TRP A 192 -0.28 6.84 5.12
CA TRP A 192 -0.60 5.78 4.17
C TRP A 192 0.34 4.58 4.30
N VAL A 193 1.65 4.83 4.30
CA VAL A 193 2.69 3.79 4.37
C VAL A 193 2.67 3.04 5.70
N ILE A 194 2.30 3.70 6.81
CA ILE A 194 2.22 3.07 8.14
C ILE A 194 0.89 2.33 8.34
N THR A 195 -0.23 2.94 7.96
CA THR A 195 -1.56 2.39 8.30
C THR A 195 -1.89 1.16 7.47
N LEU A 196 -1.54 1.16 6.18
CA LEU A 196 -1.79 0.03 5.28
C LEU A 196 -1.22 -1.31 5.82
N PRO A 197 0.07 -1.43 6.18
CA PRO A 197 0.63 -2.67 6.72
C PRO A 197 0.08 -3.02 8.10
N LEU A 198 -0.19 -2.03 8.96
CA LEU A 198 -0.74 -2.27 10.29
C LEU A 198 -2.14 -2.88 10.23
N VAL A 199 -3.03 -2.28 9.45
CA VAL A 199 -4.40 -2.80 9.28
C VAL A 199 -4.38 -4.17 8.62
N ASN A 200 -3.53 -4.38 7.61
CA ASN A 200 -3.37 -5.71 7.00
C ASN A 200 -2.90 -6.74 8.01
N ARG A 201 -1.91 -6.43 8.84
CA ARG A 201 -1.42 -7.32 9.90
C ARG A 201 -2.53 -7.64 10.90
N ASP A 202 -3.35 -6.68 11.28
CA ASP A 202 -4.45 -6.88 12.22
C ASP A 202 -5.58 -7.73 11.62
N ILE A 203 -5.85 -7.60 10.31
CA ILE A 203 -6.79 -8.47 9.58
C ILE A 203 -6.25 -9.91 9.55
N LEU A 204 -5.00 -10.09 9.16
CA LEU A 204 -4.35 -11.41 9.11
C LEU A 204 -4.27 -12.07 10.48
N GLY A 205 -4.07 -11.27 11.53
CA GLY A 205 -4.09 -11.74 12.92
C GLY A 205 -5.50 -12.02 13.46
N GLY A 206 -6.57 -11.80 12.69
CA GLY A 206 -7.94 -11.95 13.15
C GLY A 206 -8.33 -10.97 14.27
N ARG A 207 -7.65 -9.84 14.40
CA ARG A 207 -7.99 -8.80 15.39
C ARG A 207 -9.19 -7.97 14.95
N VAL A 208 -9.30 -7.76 13.64
CA VAL A 208 -10.41 -7.04 13.01
C VAL A 208 -10.92 -7.86 11.82
N ALA A 209 -12.25 -7.98 11.71
CA ALA A 209 -12.85 -8.66 10.58
C ALA A 209 -12.78 -7.78 9.32
N PRO A 210 -12.63 -8.36 8.13
CA PRO A 210 -12.85 -7.62 6.89
C PRO A 210 -14.27 -7.05 6.82
N LEU A 211 -14.44 -5.90 6.19
CA LEU A 211 -15.74 -5.24 6.03
C LEU A 211 -16.31 -5.50 4.62
N ARG A 212 -17.59 -5.86 4.57
CA ARG A 212 -18.37 -5.95 3.35
C ARG A 212 -19.48 -4.91 3.41
N LEU A 213 -19.15 -3.68 3.04
CA LEU A 213 -20.11 -2.58 3.06
C LEU A 213 -21.14 -2.77 1.94
N ARG A 214 -22.40 -3.00 2.31
CA ARG A 214 -23.50 -3.21 1.35
C ARG A 214 -23.65 -2.06 0.36
N PHE A 215 -23.37 -0.82 0.78
CA PHE A 215 -23.43 0.36 -0.09
C PHE A 215 -22.35 0.36 -1.17
N TRP A 216 -21.20 -0.30 -0.92
CA TRP A 216 -20.11 -0.40 -1.89
C TRP A 216 -20.33 -1.54 -2.89
N GLY A 217 -21.38 -2.35 -2.70
CA GLY A 217 -21.92 -3.28 -3.69
C GLY A 217 -20.90 -4.28 -4.23
N ARG A 218 -20.96 -4.48 -5.55
CA ARG A 218 -20.02 -5.30 -6.33
C ARG A 218 -18.65 -4.64 -6.36
N GLN A 219 -17.61 -5.45 -6.55
CA GLN A 219 -16.25 -4.96 -6.79
C GLN A 219 -16.26 -3.85 -7.86
N PRO A 220 -15.60 -2.70 -7.61
CA PRO A 220 -15.65 -1.59 -8.56
C PRO A 220 -14.99 -2.00 -9.88
N GLN A 221 -15.63 -1.69 -11.00
CA GLN A 221 -15.12 -2.07 -12.33
C GLN A 221 -14.19 -1.02 -12.95
N GLY A 222 -14.30 0.25 -12.53
CA GLY A 222 -13.48 1.33 -13.09
C GLY A 222 -12.00 1.20 -12.74
N GLN A 223 -11.13 1.33 -13.74
CA GLN A 223 -9.67 1.20 -13.62
C GLN A 223 -9.10 2.09 -12.50
N PHE A 224 -9.50 3.36 -12.45
CA PHE A 224 -9.01 4.27 -11.40
C PHE A 224 -9.41 3.82 -9.99
N ARG A 225 -10.66 3.37 -9.78
CA ARG A 225 -11.14 2.90 -8.47
C ARG A 225 -10.43 1.61 -8.07
N ARG A 226 -10.24 0.69 -9.01
CA ARG A 226 -9.51 -0.56 -8.79
C ARG A 226 -8.03 -0.29 -8.47
N TRP A 227 -7.41 0.63 -9.18
CA TRP A 227 -6.06 1.10 -8.86
C TRP A 227 -6.01 1.74 -7.47
N PHE A 228 -6.87 2.71 -7.16
CA PHE A 228 -6.87 3.41 -5.88
C PHE A 228 -7.07 2.44 -4.71
N LEU A 229 -8.01 1.50 -4.83
CA LEU A 229 -8.30 0.45 -3.85
C LEU A 229 -7.33 -0.74 -3.90
N MET A 230 -6.32 -0.71 -4.78
CA MET A 230 -5.31 -1.77 -4.92
C MET A 230 -5.89 -3.16 -5.24
N LEU A 231 -6.96 -3.19 -6.03
CA LEU A 231 -7.60 -4.43 -6.46
C LEU A 231 -6.87 -5.08 -7.63
N ASP A 232 -6.28 -4.29 -8.53
CA ASP A 232 -5.62 -4.82 -9.73
C ASP A 232 -4.37 -5.66 -9.43
N HIS A 233 -3.72 -5.43 -8.29
CA HIS A 233 -2.50 -6.13 -7.90
C HIS A 233 -2.78 -7.39 -7.07
N TYR A 234 -4.04 -7.69 -6.79
CA TYR A 234 -4.43 -8.84 -5.97
C TYR A 234 -4.71 -10.09 -6.81
N ASN A 235 -5.12 -9.93 -8.08
CA ASN A 235 -5.51 -11.04 -8.94
C ASN A 235 -4.32 -11.81 -9.57
N ALA A 236 -3.08 -11.45 -9.26
CA ALA A 236 -1.91 -12.21 -9.66
C ALA A 236 -1.63 -13.32 -8.62
N HIS A 237 -2.31 -14.46 -8.76
CA HIS A 237 -2.06 -15.76 -8.13
C HIS A 237 -1.50 -15.77 -6.68
N GLN A 238 -2.40 -16.07 -5.72
CA GLN A 238 -2.14 -16.67 -4.41
C GLN A 238 -1.47 -15.81 -3.31
N GLY A 239 -2.31 -15.04 -2.62
CA GLY A 239 -2.46 -15.23 -1.16
C GLY A 239 -1.59 -14.42 -0.19
N SER A 240 -0.61 -13.63 -0.64
CA SER A 240 0.03 -12.69 0.30
C SER A 240 0.47 -11.38 -0.34
N TRP A 241 0.21 -10.27 0.35
CA TRP A 241 0.68 -8.92 0.02
C TRP A 241 2.22 -8.86 -0.07
N TRP A 242 2.93 -9.77 0.61
CA TRP A 242 4.37 -9.93 0.49
C TRP A 242 4.80 -10.63 -0.81
N CYS A 243 4.01 -11.60 -1.31
CA CYS A 243 4.35 -12.38 -2.50
C CYS A 243 4.26 -11.58 -3.80
N ALA A 244 3.33 -10.62 -3.94
CA ALA A 244 3.28 -9.77 -5.14
C ALA A 244 4.53 -8.87 -5.29
N CYS A 245 5.10 -8.38 -4.17
CA CYS A 245 6.38 -7.66 -4.19
C CYS A 245 7.60 -8.60 -4.39
N GLN A 246 7.46 -9.87 -4.02
CA GLN A 246 8.53 -10.87 -4.10
C GLN A 246 8.62 -11.54 -5.47
N GLN A 247 7.50 -11.77 -6.14
CA GLN A 247 7.43 -12.36 -7.49
C GLN A 247 7.68 -11.33 -8.60
N ALA A 248 7.58 -10.05 -8.28
CA ALA A 248 8.18 -8.98 -9.06
C ALA A 248 9.71 -9.02 -8.92
N THR A 249 10.36 -9.86 -9.74
CA THR A 249 11.82 -10.00 -9.80
C THR A 249 12.51 -8.75 -10.38
N GLY A 250 11.75 -7.84 -11.00
CA GLY A 250 12.26 -6.59 -11.56
C GLY A 250 12.25 -5.41 -10.57
N CYS A 251 13.38 -4.69 -10.48
CA CYS A 251 13.52 -3.44 -9.72
C CYS A 251 12.45 -2.39 -10.11
N GLY A 252 12.10 -2.31 -11.40
CA GLY A 252 11.10 -1.36 -11.92
C GLY A 252 9.69 -1.55 -11.34
N THR A 253 9.26 -2.79 -11.11
CA THR A 253 7.92 -3.09 -10.58
C THR A 253 7.80 -2.72 -9.11
N ARG A 254 8.88 -2.88 -8.32
CA ARG A 254 8.92 -2.46 -6.91
C ARG A 254 8.83 -0.94 -6.79
N LEU A 255 9.56 -0.21 -7.65
CA LEU A 255 9.50 1.25 -7.67
C LEU A 255 8.12 1.77 -8.08
N SER A 256 7.49 1.20 -9.11
CA SER A 256 6.15 1.64 -9.53
C SER A 256 5.10 1.40 -8.45
N PHE A 257 5.22 0.29 -7.72
CA PHE A 257 4.35 0.00 -6.58
C PHE A 257 4.52 1.05 -5.46
N PHE A 258 5.76 1.36 -5.09
CA PHE A 258 6.10 2.35 -4.07
C PHE A 258 5.64 3.76 -4.47
N LEU A 259 5.92 4.18 -5.70
CA LEU A 259 5.40 5.44 -6.26
C LEU A 259 3.86 5.46 -6.24
N GLY A 260 3.22 4.34 -6.53
CA GLY A 260 1.78 4.21 -6.38
C GLY A 260 1.30 4.45 -4.94
N GLN A 261 2.05 4.03 -3.92
CA GLN A 261 1.72 4.31 -2.52
C GLN A 261 1.81 5.81 -2.22
N ILE A 262 2.89 6.44 -2.68
CA ILE A 262 3.10 7.89 -2.52
C ILE A 262 1.95 8.67 -3.15
N VAL A 263 1.61 8.38 -4.42
CA VAL A 263 0.54 9.10 -5.12
C VAL A 263 -0.80 8.95 -4.40
N ARG A 264 -1.15 7.76 -3.90
CA ARG A 264 -2.41 7.57 -3.15
C ARG A 264 -2.42 8.33 -1.82
N GLY A 265 -1.30 8.29 -1.08
CA GLY A 265 -1.11 9.11 0.11
C GLY A 265 -1.31 10.59 -0.18
N LEU A 266 -0.64 11.11 -1.21
CA LEU A 266 -0.77 12.50 -1.66
C LEU A 266 -2.20 12.87 -2.05
N LEU A 267 -2.92 12.02 -2.77
CA LEU A 267 -4.32 12.28 -3.14
C LEU A 267 -5.21 12.46 -1.89
N ILE A 268 -5.03 11.63 -0.86
CA ILE A 268 -5.74 11.77 0.41
C ILE A 268 -5.30 13.03 1.16
N GLY A 269 -4.01 13.34 1.16
CA GLY A 269 -3.46 14.54 1.77
C GLY A 269 -4.01 15.82 1.15
N VAL A 270 -4.04 15.89 -0.18
CA VAL A 270 -4.60 17.04 -0.92
C VAL A 270 -6.08 17.21 -0.57
N LEU A 271 -6.86 16.12 -0.58
CA LEU A 271 -8.28 16.20 -0.23
C LEU A 271 -8.49 16.68 1.22
N GLY A 272 -7.74 16.14 2.18
CA GLY A 272 -7.80 16.56 3.58
C GLY A 272 -7.37 18.02 3.78
N TYR A 273 -6.31 18.45 3.08
CA TYR A 273 -5.83 19.82 3.07
C TYR A 273 -6.87 20.79 2.50
N SER A 274 -7.51 20.46 1.37
CA SER A 274 -8.55 21.28 0.76
C SER A 274 -9.76 21.48 1.69
N ILE A 275 -10.10 20.50 2.51
CA ILE A 275 -11.18 20.63 3.50
C ILE A 275 -10.78 21.57 4.63
N LEU A 276 -9.55 21.46 5.12
CA LEU A 276 -9.11 22.20 6.30
C LEU A 276 -8.64 23.63 5.98
N ILE A 277 -8.20 23.94 4.74
CA ILE A 277 -7.44 25.18 4.46
C ILE A 277 -8.27 26.45 4.66
N GLY A 278 -9.56 26.43 4.33
CA GLY A 278 -10.46 27.55 4.61
C GLY A 278 -10.53 27.88 6.10
N PRO A 279 -10.99 26.94 6.95
CA PRO A 279 -10.99 27.12 8.41
C PRO A 279 -9.62 27.49 9.00
N GLY A 280 -8.54 26.91 8.47
CA GLY A 280 -7.18 27.21 8.90
C GLY A 280 -6.77 28.65 8.64
N ILE A 281 -6.97 29.13 7.40
CA ILE A 281 -6.71 30.53 7.02
C ILE A 281 -7.56 31.46 7.87
N ALA A 282 -8.86 31.18 8.03
CA ALA A 282 -9.74 32.01 8.84
C ALA A 282 -9.27 32.13 10.31
N THR A 283 -8.84 31.01 10.90
CA THR A 283 -8.29 31.00 12.28
C THR A 283 -7.00 31.79 12.37
N LEU A 284 -6.09 31.65 11.39
CA LEU A 284 -4.85 32.40 11.33
C LEU A 284 -5.08 33.90 11.12
N MET A 285 -6.02 34.29 10.26
CA MET A 285 -6.40 35.70 10.09
C MET A 285 -7.01 36.30 11.36
N ALA A 286 -7.76 35.52 12.14
CA ALA A 286 -8.37 35.99 13.38
C ALA A 286 -7.35 36.26 14.50
N ILE A 287 -6.23 35.52 14.55
CA ILE A 287 -5.19 35.68 15.57
C ILE A 287 -3.99 36.52 15.09
N GLY A 288 -3.83 36.67 13.78
CA GLY A 288 -2.70 37.36 13.17
C GLY A 288 -2.87 38.88 13.19
N THR A 289 -1.75 39.60 13.16
CA THR A 289 -1.76 41.06 13.02
C THR A 289 -1.67 41.44 11.54
N PRO A 290 -2.63 42.22 11.00
CA PRO A 290 -2.56 42.64 9.60
C PRO A 290 -1.42 43.65 9.42
N VAL A 291 -0.53 43.39 8.46
CA VAL A 291 0.58 44.27 8.07
C VAL A 291 0.63 44.39 6.55
N GLY A 292 0.19 45.53 6.04
CA GLY A 292 0.01 45.73 4.61
C GLY A 292 -1.08 44.82 4.04
N ASN A 293 -0.70 43.91 3.13
CA ASN A 293 -1.62 42.97 2.46
C ASN A 293 -1.46 41.53 2.97
N ASP A 294 -0.88 41.32 4.15
CA ASP A 294 -0.68 39.99 4.73
C ASP A 294 -0.89 40.01 6.26
N TYR A 295 -0.89 38.84 6.87
CA TYR A 295 -0.98 38.64 8.32
C TYR A 295 0.35 38.09 8.84
N VAL A 296 0.88 38.74 9.88
CA VAL A 296 2.12 38.33 10.54
C VAL A 296 1.85 37.80 11.94
N PHE A 297 2.73 36.91 12.41
CA PHE A 297 2.58 36.26 13.71
C PHE A 297 3.84 36.50 14.57
N PRO A 298 3.89 37.59 15.35
CA PRO A 298 5.05 37.90 16.19
C PRO A 298 5.23 36.86 17.31
N ASN A 299 4.13 36.23 17.75
CA ASN A 299 4.19 35.14 18.71
C ASN A 299 4.37 33.79 17.99
N ARG A 300 5.59 33.27 17.99
CA ARG A 300 5.94 31.96 17.42
C ARG A 300 5.10 30.79 17.95
N TRP A 301 4.60 30.88 19.19
CA TRP A 301 3.76 29.81 19.77
C TRP A 301 2.43 29.66 19.03
N ALA A 302 1.87 30.75 18.51
CA ALA A 302 0.63 30.68 17.74
C ALA A 302 0.78 29.74 16.53
N VAL A 303 1.91 29.86 15.82
CA VAL A 303 2.23 29.03 14.65
C VAL A 303 2.51 27.57 15.04
N ILE A 304 3.28 27.35 16.11
CA ILE A 304 3.59 26.00 16.61
C ILE A 304 2.31 25.27 17.02
N ILE A 305 1.44 25.93 17.81
CA ILE A 305 0.16 25.37 18.26
C ILE A 305 -0.75 25.13 17.05
N PHE A 306 -0.85 26.10 16.13
CA PHE A 306 -1.64 25.95 14.90
C PHE A 306 -1.22 24.70 14.12
N LYS A 307 0.07 24.55 13.82
CA LYS A 307 0.59 23.41 13.04
C LYS A 307 0.35 22.08 13.75
N THR A 308 0.45 22.07 15.08
CA THR A 308 0.17 20.89 15.91
C THR A 308 -1.30 20.47 15.85
N VAL A 309 -2.22 21.42 16.07
CA VAL A 309 -3.67 21.17 16.02
C VAL A 309 -4.11 20.80 14.60
N TRP A 310 -3.61 21.54 13.61
CA TRP A 310 -3.86 21.28 12.20
C TRP A 310 -3.50 19.85 11.79
N ALA A 311 -2.31 19.41 12.16
CA ALA A 311 -1.83 18.07 11.87
C ALA A 311 -2.71 16.98 12.50
N ALA A 312 -3.11 17.18 13.76
CA ALA A 312 -4.04 16.30 14.44
C ALA A 312 -5.40 16.25 13.68
N LEU A 313 -6.00 17.39 13.35
CA LEU A 313 -7.26 17.43 12.59
C LEU A 313 -7.12 16.74 11.22
N LEU A 314 -5.99 16.90 10.55
CA LEU A 314 -5.74 16.20 9.29
C LEU A 314 -5.70 14.68 9.49
N ALA A 315 -5.05 14.18 10.56
CA ALA A 315 -5.06 12.76 10.89
C ALA A 315 -6.48 12.25 11.22
N LEU A 316 -7.28 13.07 11.92
CA LEU A 316 -8.69 12.78 12.23
C LEU A 316 -9.50 12.49 10.97
N ILE A 317 -9.29 13.29 9.92
CA ILE A 317 -10.06 13.23 8.68
C ILE A 317 -9.54 12.10 7.77
N THR A 318 -8.23 11.90 7.71
CA THR A 318 -7.60 11.02 6.70
C THR A 318 -7.50 9.56 7.13
N VAL A 319 -7.28 9.28 8.42
CA VAL A 319 -7.07 7.91 8.93
C VAL A 319 -8.33 7.04 8.86
N PRO A 320 -9.52 7.47 9.32
CA PRO A 320 -10.69 6.60 9.30
C PRO A 320 -11.07 6.12 7.89
N PRO A 321 -11.14 6.99 6.86
CA PRO A 321 -11.42 6.57 5.49
C PRO A 321 -10.39 5.56 4.98
N LEU A 322 -9.12 5.74 5.32
CA LEU A 322 -8.05 4.85 4.91
C LEU A 322 -8.17 3.46 5.57
N VAL A 323 -8.44 3.40 6.88
CA VAL A 323 -8.67 2.12 7.57
C VAL A 323 -9.89 1.41 6.98
N VAL A 324 -11.00 2.13 6.77
CA VAL A 324 -12.21 1.58 6.15
C VAL A 324 -11.92 1.05 4.75
N MET A 325 -11.16 1.81 3.94
CA MET A 325 -10.76 1.40 2.60
C MET A 325 -9.99 0.07 2.63
N VAL A 326 -9.02 -0.10 3.54
CA VAL A 326 -8.26 -1.35 3.68
C VAL A 326 -9.14 -2.51 4.14
N LEU A 327 -10.04 -2.28 5.10
CA LEU A 327 -10.98 -3.29 5.58
C LEU A 327 -11.94 -3.75 4.48
N VAL A 328 -12.43 -2.82 3.64
CA VAL A 328 -13.32 -3.11 2.51
C VAL A 328 -12.58 -3.85 1.41
N ARG A 329 -11.35 -3.42 1.10
CA ARG A 329 -10.46 -4.12 0.17
C ARG A 329 -10.29 -5.58 0.58
N ALA A 330 -9.92 -5.84 1.84
CA ALA A 330 -9.78 -7.19 2.35
C ALA A 330 -11.10 -7.98 2.30
N GLY A 331 -12.25 -7.31 2.47
CA GLY A 331 -13.56 -7.94 2.33
C GLY A 331 -13.82 -8.48 0.93
N TRP A 332 -13.41 -7.77 -0.13
CA TRP A 332 -13.49 -8.27 -1.51
C TRP A 332 -12.50 -9.41 -1.76
N CYS A 333 -11.27 -9.27 -1.27
CA CYS A 333 -10.19 -10.25 -1.44
C CYS A 333 -10.47 -11.65 -0.84
N VAL A 334 -11.39 -11.76 0.12
CA VAL A 334 -11.76 -13.02 0.79
C VAL A 334 -12.96 -13.70 0.12
N MET A 335 -13.66 -13.00 -0.78
CA MET A 335 -14.84 -13.55 -1.49
C MET A 335 -14.48 -14.22 -2.82
N ASP A 336 -13.35 -13.86 -3.40
CA ASP A 336 -12.81 -14.45 -4.64
C ASP A 336 -11.85 -15.60 -4.30
#